data_AF-A0A7I9YP74-F1
#
_entry.id   AF-A0A7I9YP74-F1
#
_cell.length_a   1.000
_cell.length_b   1.000
_cell.length_c   1.000
_cell.angle_alpha   90.00
_cell.angle_beta   90.00
_cell.angle_gamma   90.00
#
_symmetry.space_group_name_H-M   'P 1'
#
loop_
_entity.id
_entity.type
_entity.pdbx_description
1 polymer ?
#
loop_
_entity_poly.entity_id
_entity_poly.type
_entity_poly.pdbx_seq_one_letter_code
_entity_poly.pdbx_strand_id
1 'polypeptide(L)' 'MNPMTIDPDQIRAEIEALVAQLPEVADAENGPSLAELEDIARRLSEAHDVLMQALESAEKG' A
#
# COMPACT_ATOMS: atom_id res chain seq x y z
N MET A 1 -7.90 2.45 -20.17
CA MET A 1 -7.86 2.61 -18.71
C MET A 1 -8.64 1.46 -18.13
N ASN A 2 -7.98 0.54 -17.41
CA ASN A 2 -8.67 -0.59 -16.78
C ASN A 2 -9.64 -0.04 -15.72
N PRO A 3 -10.91 -0.48 -15.68
CA PRO A 3 -11.80 -0.13 -14.58
C PRO A 3 -11.19 -0.70 -13.31
N MET A 4 -10.81 0.18 -12.38
CA MET A 4 -10.33 -0.24 -11.06
C MET A 4 -11.51 -0.90 -10.35
N THR A 5 -11.47 -2.21 -10.31
CA THR A 5 -12.40 -3.08 -9.61
C THR A 5 -12.40 -2.77 -8.11
N ILE A 6 -13.58 -2.72 -7.52
CA ILE A 6 -13.78 -2.50 -6.07
C ILE A 6 -14.05 -3.84 -5.37
N ASP A 7 -13.69 -4.95 -6.03
CA ASP A 7 -13.86 -6.29 -5.48
C ASP A 7 -12.89 -6.49 -4.29
N PRO A 8 -13.41 -6.75 -3.07
CA PRO A 8 -12.58 -6.90 -1.88
C PRO A 8 -11.59 -8.06 -1.98
N ASP A 9 -11.92 -9.13 -2.71
CA ASP A 9 -11.01 -10.26 -2.88
C ASP A 9 -9.89 -9.94 -3.87
N GLN A 10 -10.20 -9.13 -4.89
CA GLN A 10 -9.18 -8.65 -5.83
C GLN A 10 -8.24 -7.64 -5.18
N ILE A 11 -8.78 -6.70 -4.39
CA ILE A 11 -7.97 -5.76 -3.60
C ILE A 11 -7.07 -6.53 -2.61
N ARG A 12 -7.59 -7.58 -1.96
CA ARG A 12 -6.80 -8.43 -1.05
C ARG A 12 -5.63 -9.12 -1.78
N ALA A 13 -5.89 -9.67 -2.96
CA ALA A 13 -4.85 -10.31 -3.78
C ALA A 13 -3.78 -9.32 -4.26
N GLU A 14 -4.18 -8.10 -4.63
CA GLU A 14 -3.24 -7.05 -5.03
C GLU A 14 -2.39 -6.55 -3.85
N ILE A 15 -2.98 -6.41 -2.66
CA ILE A 15 -2.24 -6.08 -1.44
C ILE A 15 -1.25 -7.20 -1.07
N GLU A 16 -1.66 -8.47 -1.11
CA GLU A 16 -0.76 -9.60 -0.85
C GLU A 16 0.41 -9.63 -1.83
N ALA A 17 0.16 -9.37 -3.12
CA ALA A 17 1.20 -9.28 -4.13
C ALA A 17 2.17 -8.12 -3.87
N LEU A 18 1.70 -6.97 -3.40
CA LEU A 18 2.55 -5.83 -3.03
C LEU A 18 3.34 -6.10 -1.74
N VAL A 19 2.73 -6.74 -0.75
CA VAL A 19 3.39 -7.09 0.52
C VAL A 19 4.47 -8.16 0.31
N ALA A 20 4.23 -9.14 -0.57
CA ALA A 20 5.22 -10.16 -0.92
C ALA A 20 6.45 -9.61 -1.65
N GLN A 21 6.37 -8.40 -2.21
CA GLN A 21 7.50 -7.69 -2.81
C GLN A 21 8.32 -6.90 -1.79
N LEU A 22 7.84 -6.76 -0.55
CA LEU A 22 8.62 -6.16 0.51
C LEU A 22 9.72 -7.15 0.91
N PRO A 23 10.96 -6.67 1.13
CA PRO A 23 12.02 -7.52 1.65
C PRO A 23 11.56 -8.15 2.96
N GLU A 24 11.75 -9.47 3.10
CA GLU A 24 11.50 -10.14 4.38
C GLU A 24 12.31 -9.42 5.45
N VAL A 25 11.65 -9.04 6.54
CA VAL A 25 12.30 -8.49 7.75
C VAL A 25 13.03 -9.65 8.46
N ALA A 26 13.91 -10.33 7.74
CA ALA A 26 14.61 -11.55 8.15
C ALA A 26 16.01 -11.26 8.71
N ASP A 27 16.30 -10.00 9.07
CA ASP A 27 17.40 -9.67 9.95
C ASP A 27 16.86 -8.93 11.19
N ALA A 28 16.32 -9.70 12.14
CA ALA A 28 15.92 -9.18 13.44
C ALA A 28 17.10 -8.64 14.28
N GLU A 29 18.35 -8.80 13.82
CA GLU A 29 19.53 -8.13 14.41
C GLU A 29 19.79 -6.73 13.83
N ASN A 30 19.32 -6.43 12.61
CA ASN A 30 19.44 -5.12 11.97
C ASN A 30 18.10 -4.81 11.30
N GLY A 31 17.15 -4.29 12.09
CA GLY A 31 15.88 -3.79 11.55
C GLY A 31 16.09 -2.77 10.42
N PRO A 32 15.03 -2.44 9.66
CA PRO A 32 15.13 -1.53 8.52
C PRO A 32 15.84 -0.25 8.94
N SER A 33 16.79 0.16 8.10
CA SER A 33 17.52 1.40 8.29
C SER A 33 16.54 2.57 8.35
N LEU A 34 16.94 3.69 8.98
CA LEU A 34 16.10 4.88 9.06
C LEU A 34 15.62 5.34 7.68
N ALA A 35 16.47 5.24 6.65
CA ALA A 35 16.12 5.59 5.28
C ALA A 35 15.05 4.66 4.68
N GLU A 36 15.09 3.37 4.99
CA GLU A 36 14.06 2.41 4.55
C GLU A 36 12.74 2.64 5.30
N LEU A 37 12.79 2.98 6.59
CA LEU A 37 11.61 3.35 7.35
C LEU A 37 10.97 4.65 6.82
N GLU A 38 11.77 5.64 6.45
CA GLU A 38 11.29 6.88 5.82
C GLU A 38 10.65 6.62 4.45
N ASP A 39 11.24 5.73 3.64
CA ASP A 39 10.65 5.36 2.35
C ASP A 39 9.33 4.60 2.53
N ILE A 40 9.28 3.66 3.48
CA ILE A 40 8.05 2.93 3.83
C ILE A 40 6.97 3.91 4.32
N ALA A 41 7.32 4.86 5.19
CA ALA A 41 6.39 5.85 5.70
C ALA A 41 5.82 6.73 4.56
N ARG A 42 6.68 7.19 3.64
CA ARG A 42 6.26 7.97 2.47
C ARG A 42 5.29 7.19 1.60
N ARG A 43 5.61 5.94 1.26
CA ARG A 43 4.76 5.09 0.41
C ARG A 43 3.41 4.80 1.07
N LEU A 44 3.37 4.62 2.39
CA LEU A 44 2.14 4.46 3.14
C LEU A 44 1.27 5.73 3.12
N SER A 45 1.88 6.92 3.26
CA SER A 45 1.16 8.19 3.15
C SER A 45 0.58 8.41 1.75
N GLU A 46 1.36 8.12 0.70
CA GLU A 46 0.87 8.22 -0.68
C GLU A 46 -0.31 7.28 -0.95
N ALA A 47 -0.22 6.03 -0.47
CA ALA A 47 -1.33 5.08 -0.59
C ALA A 47 -2.58 5.56 0.17
N HIS A 48 -2.40 6.14 1.35
CA HIS A 48 -3.50 6.72 2.13
C HIS A 48 -4.19 7.88 1.39
N ASP A 49 -3.41 8.77 0.76
CA ASP A 49 -3.98 9.90 0.01
C ASP A 49 -4.79 9.43 -1.20
N VAL A 50 -4.32 8.39 -1.90
CA VAL A 50 -5.07 7.76 -3.00
C VAL A 50 -6.38 7.16 -2.49
N LEU A 51 -6.36 6.48 -1.34
CA LEU A 51 -7.56 5.92 -0.73
C LEU A 51 -8.57 7.01 -0.32
N MET A 52 -8.09 8.12 0.25
CA MET A 52 -8.94 9.27 0.59
C MET A 52 -9.59 9.89 -0.66
N GLN A 53 -8.84 10.06 -1.75
CA GLN A 53 -9.38 10.55 -3.01
C GLN A 53 -10.43 9.62 -3.60
N ALA A 54 -10.20 8.31 -3.53
CA ALA A 54 -11.17 7.32 -3.98
C ALA A 54 -12.47 7.36 -3.14
N LEU A 55 -12.33 7.51 -1.83
CA LEU A 55 -13.47 7.65 -0.91
C LEU A 55 -14.29 8.91 -1.20
N GLU A 56 -13.63 10.07 -1.32
CA GLU A 56 -14.32 11.32 -1.66
C GLU A 56 -15.02 11.26 -3.03
N SER A 57 -14.42 10.57 -3.99
CA SER A 57 -15.02 10.38 -5.32
C SER A 57 -16.25 9.47 -5.27
N ALA A 58 -16.28 8.49 -4.35
CA ALA A 58 -17.42 7.60 -4.16
C ALA A 58 -18.59 8.31 -3.43
N GLU A 59 -18.30 9.22 -2.50
CA GLU A 59 -19.32 10.02 -1.79
C GLU A 59 -19.98 11.11 -2.65
N LYS A 60 -19.31 11.54 -3.73
CA LYS A 60 -19.80 12.57 -4.67
C LYS A 60 -20.60 11.99 -5.85
N GLY A 61 -20.73 10.67 -5.96
CA GLY A 61 -21.56 9.96 -6.93
C GLY A 61 -22.94 9.63 -6.39
#